data_AF-A0A232FB54-F1
#
_entry.id   AF-A0A232FB54-F1
#
_cell.length_a   1.000
_cell.length_b   1.000
_cell.length_c   1.000
_cell.angle_alpha   90.00
_cell.angle_beta   90.00
_cell.angle_gamma   90.00
#
_symmetry.space_group_name_H-M   'P 1'
#
loop_
_entity.id
_entity.type
_entity.pdbx_description
1 polymer ?
#
loop_
_entity_poly.entity_id
_entity_poly.type
_entity_poly.pdbx_seq_one_letter_code
_entity_poly.pdbx_strand_id
1 'polypeptide(L)'
;MCLSNTQILCNTGGLRDIPTSLPSNLEELSLSKNEFGTIRNDAFSQLRHLKKLYLDGNVIQEIRPFAFRGLNKLLALSIQYTPLSYIGEFSFAALQNVSGIVLSHNKIAHIKANAFAGSSHIGIIVLSNNPLKTIHSHAFSGLTYVGHLVLPGGIKSIEPDAFNGLEQVGQLKMTFMDLEGVKPYTFRGLKNVNHLLIQTSDLGVIHKDAFFGLEHIDQLNIVSNKIDAIEEFHLASNFSINVLHFHKNHVLKAPKYGDASFRVNRISTEENHFPCDCQIHLVLESDFVNGSVDEFRRHNFCISTAEFNGKPMSVVDLDSIASCHDRLTKDNYGSGVSVRSNRLCFALVIGLMAMSRRLLYSSI
;
A
#
# COMPACT_ATOMS: atom_id res chain seq x y z
N MET A 1 43.25 -19.31 -4.66
CA MET A 1 42.00 -19.83 -5.24
C MET A 1 41.70 -19.03 -6.49
N CYS A 2 41.67 -19.69 -7.65
CA CYS A 2 41.39 -19.04 -8.93
C CYS A 2 39.92 -18.63 -8.99
N LEU A 3 39.63 -17.38 -8.63
CA LEU A 3 38.39 -16.75 -9.07
C LEU A 3 38.54 -16.48 -10.57
N SER A 4 37.52 -16.85 -11.33
CA SER A 4 37.40 -16.55 -12.76
C SER A 4 37.95 -15.15 -13.10
N ASN A 5 38.59 -14.97 -14.26
CA ASN A 5 39.04 -13.64 -14.74
C ASN A 5 37.91 -12.59 -14.84
N THR A 6 36.66 -12.99 -14.58
CA THR A 6 35.46 -12.14 -14.56
C THR A 6 34.86 -11.94 -13.17
N GLN A 7 35.45 -12.50 -12.10
CA GLN A 7 34.94 -12.39 -10.74
C GLN A 7 36.06 -11.97 -9.79
N ILE A 8 35.81 -10.91 -9.02
CA ILE A 8 36.78 -10.39 -8.04
C ILE A 8 36.08 -10.22 -6.70
N LEU A 9 36.67 -10.83 -5.67
CA LEU A 9 36.23 -10.71 -4.28
C LEU A 9 37.34 -10.03 -3.48
N CYS A 10 37.17 -8.75 -3.18
CA CYS A 10 38.08 -7.93 -2.39
C CYS A 10 37.42 -7.56 -1.06
N ASN A 11 37.11 -8.59 -0.26
CA ASN A 11 36.43 -8.43 1.01
C ASN A 11 37.44 -8.27 2.15
N THR A 12 37.09 -7.53 3.21
CA THR A 12 37.91 -7.42 4.43
C THR A 12 39.32 -6.88 4.24
N GLY A 13 39.51 -6.00 3.23
CA GLY A 13 40.82 -5.43 2.88
C GLY A 13 41.10 -4.03 3.46
N GLY A 14 40.16 -3.47 4.24
CA GLY A 14 40.28 -2.10 4.75
C GLY A 14 40.27 -1.03 3.64
N LEU A 15 39.70 -1.37 2.47
CA LEU A 15 39.69 -0.46 1.32
C LEU A 15 38.82 0.77 1.61
N ARG A 16 39.33 1.95 1.28
CA ARG A 16 38.61 3.24 1.42
C ARG A 16 38.13 3.82 0.09
N ASP A 17 38.76 3.40 -1.01
CA ASP A 17 38.41 3.81 -2.37
C ASP A 17 38.38 2.60 -3.31
N ILE A 18 37.54 2.68 -4.35
CA ILE A 18 37.40 1.62 -5.35
C ILE A 18 38.73 1.48 -6.10
N PRO A 19 39.32 0.28 -6.19
CA PRO A 19 40.59 0.10 -6.90
C PRO A 19 40.50 0.55 -8.37
N THR A 20 41.49 1.33 -8.81
CA THR A 20 41.52 1.88 -10.18
C THR A 20 41.88 0.84 -11.25
N SER A 21 42.54 -0.25 -10.87
CA SER A 21 43.04 -1.29 -11.77
C SER A 21 42.14 -2.54 -11.81
N LEU A 22 40.82 -2.35 -11.95
CA LEU A 22 39.88 -3.46 -12.11
C LEU A 22 39.73 -3.86 -13.60
N PRO A 23 39.64 -5.16 -13.95
CA PRO A 23 39.44 -5.60 -15.32
C PRO A 23 38.13 -5.08 -15.93
N SER A 24 38.15 -4.65 -17.19
CA SER A 24 36.97 -4.09 -17.88
C SER A 24 35.92 -5.15 -18.26
N ASN A 25 36.32 -6.43 -18.28
CA ASN A 25 35.46 -7.60 -18.52
C ASN A 25 34.91 -8.21 -17.22
N LEU A 26 35.05 -7.52 -16.08
CA LEU A 26 34.54 -7.98 -14.80
C LEU A 26 33.02 -8.08 -14.80
N GLU A 27 32.49 -9.22 -14.37
CA GLU A 27 31.06 -9.51 -14.27
C GLU A 27 30.57 -9.51 -12.82
N GLU A 28 31.42 -9.84 -11.85
CA GLU A 28 31.06 -9.87 -10.43
C GLU A 28 32.15 -9.21 -9.59
N LEU A 29 31.74 -8.25 -8.77
CA LEU A 29 32.61 -7.52 -7.87
C LEU A 29 32.02 -7.54 -6.46
N SER A 30 32.76 -8.12 -5.51
CA SER A 30 32.46 -8.03 -4.09
C SER A 30 33.52 -7.16 -3.41
N LEU A 31 33.04 -6.10 -2.77
CA LEU A 31 33.80 -5.11 -2.02
C LEU A 31 33.25 -5.03 -0.59
N SER A 32 32.72 -6.14 -0.09
CA SER A 32 32.03 -6.22 1.20
C SER A 32 33.01 -6.15 2.37
N LYS A 33 32.56 -5.60 3.51
CA LYS A 33 33.34 -5.48 4.75
C LYS A 33 34.65 -4.69 4.58
N ASN A 34 34.61 -3.57 3.89
CA ASN A 34 35.71 -2.60 3.80
C ASN A 34 35.31 -1.28 4.53
N GLU A 35 35.99 -0.18 4.24
CA GLU A 35 35.84 1.13 4.91
C GLU A 35 35.29 2.21 3.96
N PHE A 36 34.47 1.84 2.95
CA PHE A 36 33.87 2.83 2.04
C PHE A 36 32.86 3.71 2.78
N GLY A 37 33.13 5.02 2.92
CA GLY A 37 32.23 5.99 3.55
C GLY A 37 31.21 6.60 2.57
N THR A 38 31.61 6.82 1.32
CA THR A 38 30.79 7.47 0.30
C THR A 38 30.98 6.77 -1.04
N ILE A 39 29.88 6.46 -1.73
CA ILE A 39 29.95 6.05 -3.14
C ILE A 39 29.90 7.32 -3.99
N ARG A 40 31.01 7.64 -4.64
CA ARG A 40 31.16 8.85 -5.47
C ARG A 40 30.38 8.73 -6.78
N ASN A 41 30.15 9.86 -7.43
CA ASN A 41 29.61 9.91 -8.79
C ASN A 41 30.48 9.05 -9.73
N ASP A 42 29.86 8.29 -10.63
CA ASP A 42 30.56 7.49 -11.65
C ASP A 42 31.58 6.48 -11.12
N ALA A 43 31.46 6.08 -9.85
CA ALA A 43 32.41 5.24 -9.13
C ALA A 43 32.77 3.94 -9.87
N PHE A 44 31.82 3.41 -10.66
CA PHE A 44 31.96 2.14 -11.38
C PHE A 44 31.83 2.30 -12.90
N SER A 45 31.99 3.52 -13.44
CA SER A 45 31.74 3.84 -14.86
C SER A 45 32.56 3.04 -15.87
N GLN A 46 33.71 2.48 -15.47
CA GLN A 46 34.56 1.64 -16.31
C GLN A 46 34.10 0.17 -16.35
N LEU A 47 33.27 -0.29 -15.41
CA LEU A 47 32.86 -1.69 -15.25
C LEU A 47 31.60 -2.01 -16.04
N ARG A 48 31.62 -1.76 -17.35
CA ARG A 48 30.43 -1.86 -18.24
C ARG A 48 29.86 -3.28 -18.37
N HIS A 49 30.65 -4.30 -18.03
CA HIS A 49 30.25 -5.71 -18.05
C HIS A 49 29.73 -6.23 -16.71
N LEU A 50 29.75 -5.40 -15.67
CA LEU A 50 29.41 -5.83 -14.32
C LEU A 50 27.93 -6.19 -14.23
N LYS A 51 27.67 -7.41 -13.77
CA LYS A 51 26.35 -7.99 -13.53
C LYS A 51 25.99 -7.99 -12.05
N LYS A 52 26.97 -8.12 -11.15
CA LYS A 52 26.72 -8.17 -9.70
C LYS A 52 27.72 -7.29 -8.94
N LEU A 53 27.19 -6.50 -8.02
CA LEU A 53 27.97 -5.62 -7.15
C LEU A 53 27.51 -5.78 -5.70
N TYR A 54 28.44 -6.16 -4.83
CA TYR A 54 28.22 -6.31 -3.40
C TYR A 54 29.07 -5.32 -2.61
N LEU A 55 28.42 -4.48 -1.79
CA LEU A 55 29.04 -3.44 -0.97
C LEU A 55 28.62 -3.58 0.50
N ASP A 56 28.23 -4.78 0.92
CA ASP A 56 27.66 -5.03 2.24
C ASP A 56 28.68 -4.87 3.37
N GLY A 57 28.23 -4.43 4.54
CA GLY A 57 29.07 -4.32 5.75
C GLY A 57 30.16 -3.26 5.66
N ASN A 58 30.01 -2.28 4.76
CA ASN A 58 30.85 -1.07 4.72
C ASN A 58 30.30 0.03 5.62
N VAL A 59 31.06 1.13 5.77
CA VAL A 59 30.64 2.33 6.53
C VAL A 59 29.95 3.37 5.65
N ILE A 60 29.22 2.94 4.62
CA ILE A 60 28.60 3.83 3.62
C ILE A 60 27.51 4.67 4.30
N GLN A 61 27.70 5.99 4.29
CA GLN A 61 26.75 6.97 4.81
C GLN A 61 26.05 7.74 3.68
N GLU A 62 26.64 7.81 2.50
CA GLU A 62 26.16 8.60 1.37
C GLU A 62 26.39 7.90 0.03
N ILE A 63 25.39 7.96 -0.85
CA ILE A 63 25.49 7.57 -2.26
C ILE A 63 25.24 8.82 -3.10
N ARG A 64 26.27 9.31 -3.78
CA ARG A 64 26.17 10.52 -4.60
C ARG A 64 25.32 10.32 -5.86
N PRO A 65 24.80 11.40 -6.46
CA PRO A 65 24.07 11.35 -7.72
C PRO A 65 24.82 10.57 -8.81
N PHE A 66 24.14 9.69 -9.54
CA PHE A 66 24.72 8.92 -10.65
C PHE A 66 25.90 8.00 -10.24
N ALA A 67 25.96 7.57 -8.98
CA ALA A 67 27.03 6.70 -8.46
C ALA A 67 27.22 5.40 -9.28
N PHE A 68 26.13 4.83 -9.79
CA PHE A 68 26.11 3.57 -10.54
C PHE A 68 26.03 3.76 -12.06
N ARG A 69 26.22 4.98 -12.57
CA ARG A 69 26.16 5.26 -14.00
C ARG A 69 27.24 4.49 -14.76
N GLY A 70 26.87 3.91 -15.91
CA GLY A 70 27.73 3.08 -16.75
C GLY A 70 27.63 1.58 -16.47
N LEU A 71 26.94 1.15 -15.41
CA LEU A 71 26.67 -0.24 -15.09
C LEU A 71 25.49 -0.83 -15.90
N ASN A 72 25.62 -0.80 -17.23
CA ASN A 72 24.53 -1.12 -18.15
C ASN A 72 24.07 -2.58 -18.13
N LYS A 73 24.88 -3.49 -17.59
CA LYS A 73 24.58 -4.93 -17.49
C LYS A 73 24.27 -5.38 -16.05
N LEU A 74 24.13 -4.44 -15.12
CA LEU A 74 23.92 -4.75 -13.71
C LEU A 74 22.58 -5.45 -13.51
N LEU A 75 22.63 -6.60 -12.86
CA LEU A 75 21.47 -7.41 -12.49
C LEU A 75 21.22 -7.38 -10.98
N ALA A 76 22.28 -7.36 -10.18
CA ALA A 76 22.17 -7.39 -8.71
C ALA A 76 23.05 -6.33 -8.05
N LEU A 77 22.45 -5.53 -7.17
CA LEU A 77 23.12 -4.57 -6.32
C LEU A 77 22.74 -4.81 -4.85
N SER A 78 23.74 -5.03 -4.00
CA SER A 78 23.54 -5.20 -2.57
C SER A 78 24.35 -4.17 -1.78
N ILE A 79 23.66 -3.41 -0.93
CA ILE A 79 24.25 -2.47 0.03
C ILE A 79 23.51 -2.67 1.34
N GLN A 80 23.94 -3.67 2.12
CA GLN A 80 23.31 -4.03 3.39
C GLN A 80 24.25 -3.81 4.56
N TYR A 81 23.68 -3.65 5.76
CA TYR A 81 24.45 -3.48 7.00
C TYR A 81 25.43 -2.29 6.94
N THR A 82 24.98 -1.17 6.39
CA THR A 82 25.73 0.09 6.34
C THR A 82 24.97 1.21 7.08
N PRO A 83 25.65 2.26 7.56
CA PRO A 83 24.98 3.39 8.22
C PRO A 83 24.27 4.37 7.26
N LEU A 84 23.89 3.92 6.05
CA LEU A 84 23.23 4.76 5.05
C LEU A 84 21.91 5.30 5.60
N SER A 85 21.82 6.63 5.76
CA SER A 85 20.74 7.29 6.49
C SER A 85 19.60 7.79 5.60
N TYR A 86 19.83 7.95 4.29
CA TYR A 86 18.82 8.35 3.32
C TYR A 86 19.19 7.87 1.91
N ILE A 87 18.21 7.85 1.01
CA ILE A 87 18.45 7.72 -0.44
C ILE A 87 18.37 9.12 -1.05
N GLY A 88 19.47 9.58 -1.64
CA GLY A 88 19.59 10.88 -2.24
C GLY A 88 18.93 10.98 -3.62
N GLU A 89 18.76 12.21 -4.09
CA GLU A 89 18.31 12.47 -5.45
C GLU A 89 19.31 11.88 -6.46
N PHE A 90 18.80 11.17 -7.47
CA PHE A 90 19.58 10.49 -8.49
C PHE A 90 20.61 9.44 -8.00
N SER A 91 20.58 9.01 -6.74
CA SER A 91 21.52 8.01 -6.20
C SER A 91 21.50 6.68 -6.98
N PHE A 92 20.32 6.27 -7.46
CA PHE A 92 20.09 5.05 -8.25
C PHE A 92 19.55 5.36 -9.66
N ALA A 93 19.89 6.54 -10.20
CA ALA A 93 19.43 6.96 -11.52
C ALA A 93 20.01 6.13 -12.66
N ALA A 94 19.26 6.06 -13.76
CA ALA A 94 19.63 5.46 -15.05
C ALA A 94 19.93 3.94 -15.03
N LEU A 95 19.43 3.19 -14.04
CA LEU A 95 19.53 1.74 -14.00
C LEU A 95 18.45 1.09 -14.88
N GLN A 96 18.84 0.50 -16.01
CA GLN A 96 17.87 0.09 -17.05
C GLN A 96 17.28 -1.31 -16.89
N ASN A 97 18.00 -2.27 -16.30
CA ASN A 97 17.54 -3.66 -16.25
C ASN A 97 18.10 -4.42 -15.04
N VAL A 98 17.85 -3.88 -13.85
CA VAL A 98 18.37 -4.45 -12.60
C VAL A 98 17.37 -5.44 -12.03
N SER A 99 17.73 -6.71 -11.94
CA SER A 99 16.86 -7.73 -11.34
C SER A 99 16.59 -7.46 -9.86
N GLY A 100 17.54 -6.95 -9.09
CA GLY A 100 17.32 -6.65 -7.67
C GLY A 100 18.27 -5.61 -7.06
N ILE A 101 17.71 -4.71 -6.28
CA ILE A 101 18.42 -3.76 -5.42
C ILE A 101 18.05 -4.07 -3.96
N VAL A 102 19.04 -4.47 -3.16
CA VAL A 102 18.85 -4.85 -1.76
C VAL A 102 19.51 -3.80 -0.86
N LEU A 103 18.68 -3.08 -0.11
CA LEU A 103 19.08 -2.00 0.81
C LEU A 103 18.65 -2.31 2.25
N SER A 104 18.55 -3.60 2.58
CA SER A 104 18.11 -4.08 3.89
C SER A 104 19.13 -3.76 5.00
N HIS A 105 18.65 -3.62 6.23
CA HIS A 105 19.49 -3.41 7.41
C HIS A 105 20.40 -2.17 7.33
N ASN A 106 19.90 -1.07 6.77
CA ASN A 106 20.57 0.23 6.82
C ASN A 106 19.89 1.15 7.86
N LYS A 107 20.12 2.47 7.74
CA LYS A 107 19.53 3.50 8.60
C LYS A 107 18.66 4.46 7.80
N ILE A 108 18.12 4.01 6.66
CA ILE A 108 17.37 4.84 5.72
C ILE A 108 16.10 5.34 6.40
N ALA A 109 16.07 6.63 6.72
CA ALA A 109 14.94 7.31 7.34
C ALA A 109 14.10 8.07 6.33
N HIS A 110 14.66 8.42 5.17
CA HIS A 110 14.01 9.19 4.11
C HIS A 110 14.48 8.76 2.71
N ILE A 111 13.59 8.86 1.73
CA ILE A 111 13.88 8.68 0.30
C ILE A 111 13.54 10.00 -0.38
N LYS A 112 14.53 10.64 -1.02
CA LYS A 112 14.29 11.88 -1.78
C LYS A 112 13.58 11.58 -3.10
N ALA A 113 12.81 12.55 -3.59
CA ALA A 113 12.24 12.49 -4.92
C ALA A 113 13.33 12.24 -5.98
N ASN A 114 12.96 11.61 -7.10
CA ASN A 114 13.86 11.32 -8.22
C ASN A 114 15.10 10.48 -7.87
N ALA A 115 15.11 9.80 -6.71
CA ALA A 115 16.18 8.88 -6.31
C ALA A 115 16.51 7.83 -7.38
N PHE A 116 15.49 7.41 -8.13
CA PHE A 116 15.56 6.37 -9.15
C PHE A 116 15.30 6.90 -10.57
N ALA A 117 15.47 8.20 -10.81
CA ALA A 117 15.07 8.79 -12.08
C ALA A 117 15.72 8.13 -13.30
N GLY A 118 14.91 7.87 -14.32
CA GLY A 118 15.34 7.25 -15.58
C GLY A 118 15.67 5.76 -15.45
N SER A 119 15.30 5.12 -14.34
CA SER A 119 15.44 3.67 -14.17
C SER A 119 14.19 2.96 -14.70
N SER A 120 14.37 2.26 -15.81
CA SER A 120 13.25 1.78 -16.64
C SER A 120 12.72 0.41 -16.24
N HIS A 121 13.57 -0.48 -15.73
CA HIS A 121 13.16 -1.84 -15.36
C HIS A 121 13.93 -2.34 -14.13
N ILE A 122 13.26 -2.35 -12.98
CA ILE A 122 13.77 -2.93 -11.75
C ILE A 122 12.92 -4.12 -11.34
N GLY A 123 13.52 -5.29 -11.14
CA GLY A 123 12.78 -6.49 -10.72
C GLY A 123 12.27 -6.37 -9.28
N ILE A 124 13.16 -6.10 -8.33
CA ILE A 124 12.79 -5.92 -6.92
C ILE A 124 13.63 -4.84 -6.24
N ILE A 125 12.98 -4.06 -5.37
CA ILE A 125 13.64 -3.15 -4.41
C ILE A 125 13.25 -3.61 -3.01
N VAL A 126 14.26 -3.92 -2.18
CA VAL A 126 14.06 -4.35 -0.79
C VAL A 126 14.60 -3.30 0.17
N LEU A 127 13.72 -2.70 0.96
CA LEU A 127 14.03 -1.68 1.97
C LEU A 127 13.79 -2.18 3.41
N SER A 128 13.59 -3.48 3.61
CA SER A 128 13.31 -4.10 4.91
C SER A 128 14.34 -3.72 5.98
N ASN A 129 13.90 -3.64 7.24
CA ASN A 129 14.76 -3.32 8.38
C ASN A 129 15.47 -1.95 8.27
N ASN A 130 14.75 -0.94 7.80
CA ASN A 130 15.15 0.46 7.83
C ASN A 130 14.18 1.29 8.71
N PRO A 131 14.65 2.36 9.37
CA PRO A 131 13.82 3.21 10.22
C PRO A 131 12.97 4.24 9.44
N LEU A 132 12.53 3.92 8.21
CA LEU A 132 11.71 4.79 7.38
C LEU A 132 10.32 4.94 8.02
N LYS A 133 10.04 6.12 8.59
CA LYS A 133 8.76 6.41 9.26
C LYS A 133 7.75 7.10 8.37
N THR A 134 8.22 7.86 7.39
CA THR A 134 7.37 8.61 6.47
C THR A 134 7.76 8.31 5.04
N ILE A 135 6.78 8.01 4.20
CA ILE A 135 6.96 8.02 2.75
C ILE A 135 6.52 9.39 2.25
N HIS A 136 7.50 10.19 1.81
CA HIS A 136 7.26 11.53 1.33
C HIS A 136 6.67 11.53 -0.08
N SER A 137 6.02 12.64 -0.45
CA SER A 137 5.53 12.86 -1.80
C SER A 137 6.64 12.61 -2.84
N HIS A 138 6.32 11.91 -3.93
CA HIS A 138 7.22 11.61 -5.04
C HIS A 138 8.46 10.75 -4.66
N ALA A 139 8.46 10.04 -3.54
CA ALA A 139 9.61 9.23 -3.09
C ALA A 139 10.08 8.20 -4.15
N PHE A 140 9.16 7.70 -4.97
CA PHE A 140 9.42 6.70 -6.01
C PHE A 140 9.33 7.26 -7.43
N SER A 141 9.37 8.60 -7.59
CA SER A 141 9.25 9.23 -8.90
C SER A 141 10.40 8.86 -9.84
N GLY A 142 10.05 8.64 -11.10
CA GLY A 142 11.01 8.31 -12.15
C GLY A 142 11.37 6.82 -12.27
N LEU A 143 10.70 5.96 -11.49
CA LEU A 143 10.64 4.51 -11.72
C LEU A 143 9.57 4.19 -12.76
N THR A 144 10.00 3.76 -13.95
CA THR A 144 9.06 3.36 -15.01
C THR A 144 8.41 2.02 -14.70
N TYR A 145 9.21 1.02 -14.29
CA TYR A 145 8.71 -0.30 -13.91
C TYR A 145 9.46 -0.83 -12.70
N VAL A 146 8.69 -1.27 -11.70
CA VAL A 146 9.19 -2.09 -10.59
C VAL A 146 8.36 -3.36 -10.44
N GLY A 147 9.00 -4.53 -10.50
CA GLY A 147 8.30 -5.80 -10.31
C GLY A 147 7.75 -5.94 -8.89
N HIS A 148 8.60 -5.73 -7.88
CA HIS A 148 8.22 -5.80 -6.47
C HIS A 148 8.85 -4.66 -5.67
N LEU A 149 8.04 -3.90 -4.95
CA LEU A 149 8.50 -2.90 -4.00
C LEU A 149 8.19 -3.35 -2.57
N VAL A 150 9.23 -3.70 -1.81
CA VAL A 150 9.12 -4.15 -0.41
C VAL A 150 9.56 -3.02 0.52
N LEU A 151 8.58 -2.38 1.13
CA LEU A 151 8.77 -1.30 2.10
C LEU A 151 9.07 -1.86 3.50
N PRO A 152 9.80 -1.12 4.36
CA PRO A 152 10.00 -1.52 5.74
C PRO A 152 8.70 -1.43 6.55
N GLY A 153 8.61 -2.23 7.61
CA GLY A 153 7.53 -2.11 8.59
C GLY A 153 7.69 -0.88 9.50
N GLY A 154 6.60 -0.51 10.18
CA GLY A 154 6.57 0.59 11.15
C GLY A 154 6.54 1.98 10.52
N ILE A 155 6.07 2.09 9.26
CA ILE A 155 5.70 3.36 8.62
C ILE A 155 4.52 3.95 9.39
N LYS A 156 4.63 5.24 9.72
CA LYS A 156 3.64 5.99 10.50
C LYS A 156 2.83 6.98 9.68
N SER A 157 3.37 7.43 8.55
CA SER A 157 2.66 8.33 7.65
C SER A 157 3.06 8.11 6.20
N ILE A 158 2.08 8.20 5.32
CA ILE A 158 2.29 8.27 3.88
C ILE A 158 1.71 9.62 3.45
N GLU A 159 2.54 10.45 2.83
CA GLU A 159 2.10 11.76 2.34
C GLU A 159 1.25 11.61 1.06
N PRO A 160 0.38 12.59 0.76
CA PRO A 160 -0.24 12.69 -0.55
C PRO A 160 0.81 12.60 -1.66
N ASP A 161 0.49 11.95 -2.78
CA ASP A 161 1.41 11.79 -3.92
C ASP A 161 2.69 10.98 -3.65
N ALA A 162 2.76 10.22 -2.56
CA ALA A 162 3.93 9.40 -2.23
C ALA A 162 4.41 8.50 -3.38
N PHE A 163 3.48 7.98 -4.16
CA PHE A 163 3.73 7.08 -5.29
C PHE A 163 3.58 7.76 -6.66
N ASN A 164 3.45 9.09 -6.71
CA ASN A 164 3.29 9.79 -7.97
C ASN A 164 4.58 9.70 -8.82
N GLY A 165 4.42 9.38 -10.10
CA GLY A 165 5.51 9.10 -11.02
C GLY A 165 6.01 7.65 -11.02
N LEU A 166 5.28 6.73 -10.36
CA LEU A 166 5.49 5.29 -10.42
C LEU A 166 4.52 4.67 -11.44
N GLU A 167 5.00 4.45 -12.67
CA GLU A 167 4.11 4.16 -13.81
C GLU A 167 3.57 2.71 -13.82
N GLN A 168 4.43 1.74 -13.52
CA GLN A 168 4.10 0.31 -13.55
C GLN A 168 4.66 -0.39 -12.32
N VAL A 169 3.79 -1.11 -11.60
CA VAL A 169 4.16 -1.88 -10.42
C VAL A 169 3.59 -3.29 -10.53
N GLY A 170 4.44 -4.31 -10.50
CA GLY A 170 3.97 -5.68 -10.41
C GLY A 170 3.27 -5.92 -9.06
N GLN A 171 3.95 -5.63 -7.96
CA GLN A 171 3.39 -5.75 -6.62
C GLN A 171 3.92 -4.65 -5.69
N LEU A 172 2.98 -3.92 -5.09
CA LEU A 172 3.25 -3.00 -3.99
C LEU A 172 2.76 -3.65 -2.69
N LYS A 173 3.69 -4.07 -1.84
CA LYS A 173 3.36 -4.71 -0.57
C LYS A 173 3.72 -3.80 0.60
N MET A 174 2.70 -3.46 1.38
CA MET A 174 2.80 -2.69 2.62
C MET A 174 2.30 -3.53 3.78
N THR A 175 3.15 -3.74 4.78
CA THR A 175 2.86 -4.59 5.93
C THR A 175 3.34 -3.96 7.23
N PHE A 176 2.65 -4.24 8.34
CA PHE A 176 3.05 -3.78 9.67
C PHE A 176 3.18 -2.25 9.74
N MET A 177 2.31 -1.52 9.04
CA MET A 177 2.21 -0.08 9.17
C MET A 177 1.41 0.29 10.42
N ASP A 178 1.68 1.48 10.94
CA ASP A 178 1.08 2.06 12.15
C ASP A 178 0.62 3.47 11.80
N LEU A 179 -0.33 3.57 10.88
CA LEU A 179 -0.80 4.84 10.32
C LEU A 179 -1.83 5.48 11.24
N GLU A 180 -1.72 6.80 11.42
CA GLU A 180 -2.81 7.59 12.03
C GLU A 180 -4.05 7.66 11.11
N GLY A 181 -3.83 7.56 9.80
CA GLY A 181 -4.86 7.56 8.79
C GLY A 181 -4.29 7.46 7.38
N VAL A 182 -5.10 6.97 6.45
CA VAL A 182 -4.80 7.03 5.02
C VAL A 182 -5.28 8.39 4.51
N LYS A 183 -4.33 9.29 4.23
CA LYS A 183 -4.60 10.68 3.84
C LYS A 183 -5.17 10.80 2.42
N PRO A 184 -5.85 11.91 2.08
CA PRO A 184 -6.29 12.19 0.72
C PRO A 184 -5.14 12.07 -0.30
N TYR A 185 -5.42 11.48 -1.47
CA TYR A 185 -4.47 11.33 -2.57
C TYR A 185 -3.20 10.51 -2.25
N THR A 186 -3.23 9.67 -1.21
CA THR A 186 -2.09 8.82 -0.81
C THR A 186 -1.61 7.95 -1.98
N PHE A 187 -2.55 7.37 -2.74
CA PHE A 187 -2.24 6.44 -3.84
C PHE A 187 -2.30 7.07 -5.23
N ARG A 188 -2.40 8.41 -5.31
CA ARG A 188 -2.49 9.11 -6.59
C ARG A 188 -1.24 8.89 -7.44
N GLY A 189 -1.46 8.58 -8.72
CA GLY A 189 -0.39 8.36 -9.69
C GLY A 189 0.04 6.89 -9.83
N LEU A 190 -0.52 5.97 -9.05
CA LEU A 190 -0.42 4.53 -9.31
C LEU A 190 -1.27 4.15 -10.53
N LYS A 191 -0.65 4.22 -11.71
CA LYS A 191 -1.36 4.04 -12.99
C LYS A 191 -1.66 2.58 -13.30
N ASN A 192 -0.70 1.70 -13.06
CA ASN A 192 -0.83 0.28 -13.37
C ASN A 192 -0.17 -0.55 -12.26
N VAL A 193 -0.99 -1.21 -11.46
CA VAL A 193 -0.53 -2.08 -10.37
C VAL A 193 -1.17 -3.45 -10.52
N ASN A 194 -0.39 -4.52 -10.65
CA ASN A 194 -1.02 -5.84 -10.69
C ASN A 194 -1.56 -6.20 -9.30
N HIS A 195 -0.77 -6.01 -8.24
CA HIS A 195 -1.18 -6.33 -6.87
C HIS A 195 -0.82 -5.22 -5.88
N LEU A 196 -1.84 -4.55 -5.33
CA LEU A 196 -1.70 -3.63 -4.20
C LEU A 196 -2.11 -4.36 -2.92
N LEU A 197 -1.13 -4.68 -2.07
CA LEU A 197 -1.31 -5.48 -0.86
C LEU A 197 -1.09 -4.61 0.39
N ILE A 198 -2.16 -4.31 1.11
CA ILE A 198 -2.14 -3.64 2.40
C ILE A 198 -2.56 -4.65 3.45
N GLN A 199 -1.63 -5.13 4.28
CA GLN A 199 -1.94 -6.20 5.22
C GLN A 199 -1.30 -6.04 6.59
N THR A 200 -1.95 -6.62 7.60
CA THR A 200 -1.41 -6.73 8.97
C THR A 200 -0.92 -5.37 9.49
N SER A 201 -1.76 -4.33 9.34
CA SER A 201 -1.41 -2.95 9.69
C SER A 201 -2.53 -2.27 10.49
N ASP A 202 -2.17 -1.22 11.22
CA ASP A 202 -3.13 -0.24 11.70
C ASP A 202 -3.21 0.88 10.65
N LEU A 203 -4.40 1.06 10.06
CA LEU A 203 -4.62 2.06 9.02
C LEU A 203 -5.20 3.37 9.59
N GLY A 204 -5.61 3.37 10.86
CA GLY A 204 -6.30 4.50 11.47
C GLY A 204 -7.58 4.86 10.71
N VAL A 205 -7.75 6.13 10.38
CA VAL A 205 -8.91 6.62 9.62
C VAL A 205 -8.64 6.57 8.11
N ILE A 206 -9.56 5.97 7.34
CA ILE A 206 -9.56 6.13 5.88
C ILE A 206 -10.28 7.44 5.56
N HIS A 207 -9.51 8.47 5.20
CA HIS A 207 -10.05 9.79 4.90
C HIS A 207 -10.66 9.89 3.50
N LYS A 208 -11.43 10.95 3.30
CA LYS A 208 -11.93 11.34 1.97
C LYS A 208 -10.83 11.36 0.90
N ASP A 209 -11.14 10.89 -0.30
CA ASP A 209 -10.21 10.87 -1.45
C ASP A 209 -8.91 10.07 -1.22
N ALA A 210 -8.82 9.22 -0.19
CA ALA A 210 -7.61 8.46 0.14
C ALA A 210 -7.10 7.58 -1.02
N PHE A 211 -8.04 6.99 -1.76
CA PHE A 211 -7.79 6.12 -2.92
C PHE A 211 -8.02 6.84 -4.26
N PHE A 212 -8.19 8.17 -4.25
CA PHE A 212 -8.39 8.94 -5.47
C PHE A 212 -7.13 8.93 -6.35
N GLY A 213 -7.32 8.69 -7.65
CA GLY A 213 -6.24 8.74 -8.65
C GLY A 213 -5.43 7.46 -8.77
N LEU A 214 -5.95 6.33 -8.26
CA LEU A 214 -5.65 5.01 -8.81
C LEU A 214 -6.12 4.97 -10.27
N GLU A 215 -5.54 4.17 -11.15
CA GLU A 215 -6.10 3.98 -12.50
C GLU A 215 -6.40 2.50 -12.77
N HIS A 216 -5.39 1.68 -13.03
CA HIS A 216 -5.54 0.26 -13.31
C HIS A 216 -4.94 -0.58 -12.20
N ILE A 217 -5.78 -1.28 -11.44
CA ILE A 217 -5.36 -2.20 -10.38
C ILE A 217 -5.97 -3.57 -10.66
N ASP A 218 -5.17 -4.59 -10.90
CA ASP A 218 -5.73 -5.94 -11.08
C ASP A 218 -6.29 -6.48 -9.74
N GLN A 219 -5.51 -6.38 -8.66
CA GLN A 219 -5.96 -6.80 -7.33
C GLN A 219 -5.63 -5.78 -6.25
N LEU A 220 -6.66 -5.29 -5.55
CA LEU A 220 -6.54 -4.51 -4.34
C LEU A 220 -6.89 -5.41 -3.13
N ASN A 221 -5.89 -5.71 -2.31
CA ASN A 221 -6.04 -6.57 -1.14
C ASN A 221 -5.83 -5.74 0.12
N ILE A 222 -6.90 -5.56 0.88
CA ILE A 222 -6.89 -4.95 2.22
C ILE A 222 -7.22 -6.07 3.20
N VAL A 223 -6.20 -6.64 3.83
CA VAL A 223 -6.33 -7.88 4.61
C VAL A 223 -5.76 -7.75 6.02
N SER A 224 -6.50 -8.16 7.04
CA SER A 224 -6.01 -8.19 8.43
C SER A 224 -5.56 -6.82 8.94
N ASN A 225 -6.29 -5.76 8.61
CA ASN A 225 -6.01 -4.43 9.11
C ASN A 225 -6.99 -3.97 10.19
N LYS A 226 -6.52 -3.10 11.08
CA LYS A 226 -7.37 -2.31 11.97
C LYS A 226 -7.73 -0.99 11.28
N ILE A 227 -9.01 -0.65 11.26
CA ILE A 227 -9.54 0.58 10.68
C ILE A 227 -10.43 1.24 11.72
N ASP A 228 -10.02 2.42 12.18
CA ASP A 228 -10.72 3.14 13.25
C ASP A 228 -12.03 3.75 12.76
N ALA A 229 -12.01 4.32 11.56
CA ALA A 229 -13.19 4.83 10.87
C ALA A 229 -12.98 4.88 9.36
N ILE A 230 -14.08 4.82 8.62
CA ILE A 230 -14.11 5.08 7.18
C ILE A 230 -14.91 6.35 6.98
N GLU A 231 -14.24 7.47 6.65
CA GLU A 231 -14.93 8.70 6.25
C GLU A 231 -15.47 8.57 4.83
N GLU A 232 -14.67 8.04 3.92
CA GLU A 232 -15.06 7.70 2.56
C GLU A 232 -14.15 6.60 2.04
N PHE A 233 -14.73 5.60 1.39
CA PHE A 233 -14.02 4.58 0.65
C PHE A 233 -14.67 4.42 -0.71
N HIS A 234 -14.31 5.33 -1.61
CA HIS A 234 -14.81 5.35 -2.98
C HIS A 234 -13.78 4.76 -3.93
N LEU A 235 -14.18 3.70 -4.61
CA LEU A 235 -13.47 3.13 -5.76
C LEU A 235 -14.33 3.41 -6.98
N ALA A 236 -14.12 4.56 -7.60
CA ALA A 236 -14.91 5.05 -8.72
C ALA A 236 -14.66 4.27 -10.02
N SER A 237 -15.61 4.33 -10.96
CA SER A 237 -15.60 3.53 -12.20
C SER A 237 -14.52 3.95 -13.21
N ASN A 238 -13.95 5.14 -13.07
CA ASN A 238 -12.78 5.55 -13.83
C ASN A 238 -11.50 4.81 -13.37
N PHE A 239 -11.55 4.14 -12.23
CA PHE A 239 -10.49 3.29 -11.72
C PHE A 239 -10.85 1.85 -12.09
N SER A 240 -10.13 1.24 -13.03
CA SER A 240 -10.33 -0.17 -13.38
C SER A 240 -9.69 -1.04 -12.30
N ILE A 241 -10.42 -1.26 -11.21
CA ILE A 241 -10.05 -2.24 -10.19
C ILE A 241 -10.76 -3.55 -10.51
N ASN A 242 -10.00 -4.58 -10.87
CA ASN A 242 -10.59 -5.86 -11.28
C ASN A 242 -11.10 -6.63 -10.04
N VAL A 243 -10.26 -6.83 -9.02
CA VAL A 243 -10.67 -7.54 -7.80
C VAL A 243 -10.35 -6.74 -6.54
N LEU A 244 -11.35 -6.58 -5.66
CA LEU A 244 -11.19 -6.09 -4.30
C LEU A 244 -11.35 -7.25 -3.30
N HIS A 245 -10.29 -7.54 -2.56
CA HIS A 245 -10.34 -8.41 -1.40
C HIS A 245 -10.29 -7.56 -0.13
N PHE A 246 -11.38 -7.55 0.61
CA PHE A 246 -11.48 -6.85 1.89
C PHE A 246 -11.74 -7.88 2.99
N HIS A 247 -10.67 -8.45 3.54
CA HIS A 247 -10.76 -9.63 4.41
C HIS A 247 -10.16 -9.41 5.79
N LYS A 248 -10.73 -10.05 6.82
CA LYS A 248 -10.12 -10.11 8.16
C LYS A 248 -9.85 -8.73 8.77
N ASN A 249 -10.49 -7.66 8.28
CA ASN A 249 -10.31 -6.33 8.81
C ASN A 249 -11.21 -6.11 10.02
N HIS A 250 -10.76 -5.26 10.93
CA HIS A 250 -11.54 -4.82 12.08
C HIS A 250 -11.93 -3.36 11.87
N VAL A 251 -13.18 -3.12 11.47
CA VAL A 251 -13.73 -1.79 11.23
C VAL A 251 -14.48 -1.36 12.48
N LEU A 252 -13.95 -0.38 13.22
CA LEU A 252 -14.54 0.06 14.49
C LEU A 252 -15.75 0.98 14.30
N LYS A 253 -15.74 1.81 13.25
CA LYS A 253 -16.83 2.73 12.91
C LYS A 253 -17.23 2.57 11.45
N ALA A 254 -18.52 2.37 11.21
CA ALA A 254 -19.05 2.19 9.86
C ALA A 254 -19.03 3.51 9.07
N PRO A 255 -18.87 3.45 7.73
CA PRO A 255 -19.08 4.60 6.85
C PRO A 255 -20.54 5.06 6.90
N LYS A 256 -20.83 6.32 6.58
CA LYS A 256 -22.23 6.76 6.42
C LYS A 256 -22.79 6.25 5.09
N TYR A 257 -24.10 6.42 4.91
CA TYR A 257 -24.77 6.04 3.67
C TYR A 257 -24.12 6.71 2.45
N GLY A 258 -23.69 5.91 1.48
CA GLY A 258 -23.02 6.37 0.26
C GLY A 258 -21.51 6.62 0.39
N ASP A 259 -20.94 6.60 1.59
CA ASP A 259 -19.51 6.85 1.80
C ASP A 259 -18.64 5.63 1.48
N ALA A 260 -19.21 4.43 1.40
CA ALA A 260 -18.53 3.24 0.85
C ALA A 260 -19.18 2.86 -0.48
N SER A 261 -18.50 3.15 -1.59
CA SER A 261 -18.97 2.80 -2.91
C SER A 261 -17.87 2.18 -3.77
N PHE A 262 -18.17 1.02 -4.36
CA PHE A 262 -17.22 0.21 -5.10
C PHE A 262 -17.71 -0.04 -6.52
N ARG A 263 -16.97 0.44 -7.50
CA ARG A 263 -17.13 0.14 -8.92
C ARG A 263 -15.98 -0.76 -9.36
N VAL A 264 -16.02 -2.01 -8.90
CA VAL A 264 -15.01 -3.05 -9.17
C VAL A 264 -15.65 -4.25 -9.88
N ASN A 265 -14.88 -5.05 -10.62
CA ASN A 265 -15.47 -6.22 -11.32
C ASN A 265 -15.91 -7.31 -10.34
N ARG A 266 -15.10 -7.56 -9.31
CA ARG A 266 -15.41 -8.53 -8.25
C ARG A 266 -14.96 -8.01 -6.90
N ILE A 267 -15.83 -8.13 -5.90
CA ILE A 267 -15.50 -7.88 -4.51
C ILE A 267 -15.74 -9.15 -3.70
N SER A 268 -14.85 -9.43 -2.76
CA SER A 268 -15.01 -10.45 -1.73
C SER A 268 -14.75 -9.82 -0.37
N THR A 269 -15.72 -9.96 0.53
CA THR A 269 -15.77 -9.30 1.84
C THR A 269 -16.10 -10.34 2.91
N GLU A 270 -15.05 -10.95 3.47
CA GLU A 270 -15.13 -12.14 4.30
C GLU A 270 -14.25 -12.01 5.54
N GLU A 271 -14.66 -12.68 6.62
CA GLU A 271 -13.99 -12.72 7.91
C GLU A 271 -13.73 -11.35 8.56
N ASN A 272 -14.42 -10.29 8.13
CA ASN A 272 -14.27 -8.97 8.75
C ASN A 272 -15.07 -8.87 10.04
N HIS A 273 -14.66 -7.97 10.92
CA HIS A 273 -15.40 -7.58 12.11
C HIS A 273 -15.94 -6.16 11.93
N PHE A 274 -17.26 -6.02 11.92
CA PHE A 274 -17.99 -4.78 11.73
C PHE A 274 -18.81 -4.41 12.98
N PRO A 275 -19.21 -3.15 13.17
CA PRO A 275 -20.07 -2.76 14.28
C PRO A 275 -21.47 -3.37 14.11
N CYS A 276 -21.94 -4.11 15.13
CA CYS A 276 -23.30 -4.65 15.21
C CYS A 276 -24.15 -3.94 16.27
N ASP A 277 -23.89 -2.65 16.47
CA ASP A 277 -24.78 -1.72 17.16
C ASP A 277 -25.72 -1.03 16.15
N CYS A 278 -26.21 0.17 16.45
CA CYS A 278 -27.06 0.96 15.58
C CYS A 278 -26.45 1.25 14.19
N GLN A 279 -25.14 1.09 14.01
CA GLN A 279 -24.43 1.27 12.74
C GLN A 279 -24.53 0.07 11.78
N ILE A 280 -25.05 -1.08 12.22
CA ILE A 280 -25.08 -2.29 11.40
C ILE A 280 -25.76 -2.07 10.05
N HIS A 281 -26.84 -1.28 10.02
CA HIS A 281 -27.57 -0.97 8.80
C HIS A 281 -26.71 -0.23 7.78
N LEU A 282 -25.81 0.64 8.23
CA LEU A 282 -24.90 1.37 7.33
C LEU A 282 -23.95 0.42 6.61
N VAL A 283 -23.48 -0.63 7.30
CA VAL A 283 -22.65 -1.67 6.68
C VAL A 283 -23.49 -2.50 5.71
N LEU A 284 -24.68 -2.94 6.12
CA LEU A 284 -25.55 -3.80 5.31
C LEU A 284 -26.10 -3.12 4.05
N GLU A 285 -26.22 -1.80 4.06
CA GLU A 285 -26.66 -0.99 2.91
C GLU A 285 -25.50 -0.49 2.03
N SER A 286 -24.25 -0.72 2.44
CA SER A 286 -23.06 -0.31 1.69
C SER A 286 -22.64 -1.32 0.62
N ASP A 287 -21.73 -0.89 -0.26
CA ASP A 287 -21.19 -1.75 -1.32
C ASP A 287 -20.27 -2.89 -0.79
N PHE A 288 -20.01 -2.96 0.53
CA PHE A 288 -19.37 -4.14 1.14
C PHE A 288 -20.23 -5.41 0.99
N VAL A 289 -21.56 -5.25 0.93
CA VAL A 289 -22.47 -6.36 0.69
C VAL A 289 -22.60 -6.59 -0.81
N ASN A 290 -21.90 -7.60 -1.32
CA ASN A 290 -22.06 -8.06 -2.69
C ASN A 290 -22.87 -9.36 -2.71
N GLY A 291 -24.09 -9.32 -3.23
CA GLY A 291 -25.01 -10.46 -3.25
C GLY A 291 -26.01 -10.44 -2.09
N SER A 292 -26.17 -11.56 -1.39
CA SER A 292 -27.17 -11.69 -0.32
C SER A 292 -26.66 -11.15 1.01
N VAL A 293 -27.47 -10.33 1.68
CA VAL A 293 -27.23 -9.87 3.05
C VAL A 293 -27.03 -11.04 4.02
N ASP A 294 -27.78 -12.13 3.86
CA ASP A 294 -27.65 -13.30 4.74
C ASP A 294 -26.32 -14.02 4.56
N GLU A 295 -25.81 -14.09 3.33
CA GLU A 295 -24.52 -14.69 3.04
C GLU A 295 -23.39 -13.83 3.60
N PHE A 296 -23.45 -12.52 3.39
CA PHE A 296 -22.51 -11.56 3.97
C PHE A 296 -22.45 -11.69 5.49
N ARG A 297 -23.61 -11.78 6.15
CA ARG A 297 -23.72 -11.87 7.62
C ARG A 297 -23.20 -13.18 8.19
N ARG A 298 -23.19 -14.28 7.42
CA ARG A 298 -22.61 -15.56 7.86
C ARG A 298 -21.10 -15.58 7.79
N HIS A 299 -20.52 -14.86 6.84
CA HIS A 299 -19.07 -14.82 6.62
C HIS A 299 -18.37 -13.66 7.34
N ASN A 300 -19.11 -12.78 8.01
CA ASN A 300 -18.55 -11.65 8.76
C ASN A 300 -19.04 -11.68 10.23
N PHE A 301 -18.30 -11.00 11.09
CA PHE A 301 -18.43 -11.04 12.54
C PHE A 301 -18.72 -9.64 13.11
N CYS A 302 -19.21 -9.61 14.34
CA CYS A 302 -19.47 -8.38 15.06
C CYS A 302 -18.26 -7.97 15.91
N ILE A 303 -17.96 -6.67 15.98
CA ILE A 303 -16.97 -6.08 16.89
C ILE A 303 -17.64 -5.33 18.07
N SER A 304 -18.89 -4.91 17.88
CA SER A 304 -19.74 -4.27 18.88
C SER A 304 -21.15 -4.86 18.77
N THR A 305 -22.02 -4.78 19.78
CA THR A 305 -21.74 -4.45 21.20
C THR A 305 -21.02 -5.61 21.91
N ALA A 306 -20.70 -5.47 23.20
CA ALA A 306 -20.04 -6.53 23.98
C ALA A 306 -20.79 -7.88 23.95
N GLU A 307 -22.12 -7.87 23.76
CA GLU A 307 -22.95 -9.08 23.65
C GLU A 307 -22.65 -9.89 22.38
N PHE A 308 -22.38 -9.20 21.27
CA PHE A 308 -22.18 -9.79 19.95
C PHE A 308 -20.72 -9.87 19.52
N ASN A 309 -19.79 -9.23 20.24
CA ASN A 309 -18.38 -9.21 19.89
C ASN A 309 -17.81 -10.62 19.63
N GLY A 310 -17.20 -10.80 18.45
CA GLY A 310 -16.65 -12.06 17.95
C GLY A 310 -17.68 -13.08 17.45
N LYS A 311 -18.99 -12.82 17.57
CA LYS A 311 -20.05 -13.69 17.01
C LYS A 311 -20.32 -13.35 15.54
N PRO A 312 -20.77 -14.32 14.72
CA PRO A 312 -21.19 -14.06 13.35
C PRO A 312 -22.34 -13.03 13.31
N MET A 313 -22.35 -12.13 12.33
CA MET A 313 -23.41 -11.11 12.20
C MET A 313 -24.80 -11.72 11.97
N SER A 314 -24.87 -12.98 11.53
CA SER A 314 -26.12 -13.70 11.31
C SER A 314 -26.92 -13.98 12.59
N VAL A 315 -26.29 -13.95 13.77
CA VAL A 315 -27.00 -14.19 15.05
C VAL A 315 -27.75 -12.96 15.55
N VAL A 316 -27.48 -11.80 14.96
CA VAL A 316 -28.06 -10.52 15.36
C VAL A 316 -29.49 -10.42 14.84
N ASP A 317 -30.44 -10.11 15.71
CA ASP A 317 -31.79 -9.78 15.26
C ASP A 317 -31.84 -8.32 14.77
N LEU A 318 -32.02 -8.14 13.47
CA LEU A 318 -32.01 -6.81 12.83
C LEU A 318 -33.22 -5.97 13.24
N ASP A 319 -34.36 -6.58 13.55
CA ASP A 319 -35.58 -5.86 13.95
C ASP A 319 -35.44 -5.25 15.34
N SER A 320 -34.75 -5.95 16.24
CA SER A 320 -34.40 -5.45 17.57
C SER A 320 -33.44 -4.25 17.49
N ILE A 321 -32.50 -4.24 16.54
CA ILE A 321 -31.53 -3.14 16.35
C ILE A 321 -32.13 -1.96 15.58
N ALA A 322 -33.07 -2.18 14.67
CA ALA A 322 -33.75 -1.13 13.91
C ALA A 322 -34.42 -0.07 14.82
N SER A 323 -34.76 -0.44 16.07
CA SER A 323 -35.30 0.47 17.08
C SER A 323 -34.32 1.55 17.59
N CYS A 324 -33.04 1.49 17.20
CA CYS A 324 -32.02 2.48 17.56
C CYS A 324 -32.36 3.91 17.09
N HIS A 325 -32.93 4.07 15.88
CA HIS A 325 -33.25 5.40 15.35
C HIS A 325 -34.48 6.02 16.06
N ASP A 326 -35.43 5.17 16.46
CA ASP A 326 -36.65 5.57 17.17
C ASP A 326 -36.42 5.95 18.65
N ARG A 327 -35.36 5.42 19.29
CA ARG A 327 -35.01 5.78 20.68
C ARG A 327 -34.18 7.06 20.77
N LEU A 328 -33.22 7.26 19.85
CA LEU A 328 -32.42 8.50 19.81
C LEU A 328 -33.25 9.76 19.48
N THR A 329 -34.36 9.60 18.76
CA THR A 329 -35.31 10.69 18.49
C THR A 329 -36.29 10.91 19.64
N LYS A 330 -36.70 9.85 20.36
CA LYS A 330 -37.56 9.97 21.55
C LYS A 330 -36.84 10.60 22.75
N ASP A 331 -35.57 10.32 22.96
CA ASP A 331 -34.80 10.93 24.05
C ASP A 331 -34.45 12.41 23.79
N ASN A 332 -34.58 12.88 22.54
CA ASN A 332 -34.48 14.30 22.17
C ASN A 332 -35.84 15.03 22.13
N TYR A 333 -36.97 14.32 22.28
CA TYR A 333 -38.33 14.88 22.29
C TYR A 333 -38.98 14.82 23.68
N GLY A 334 -38.18 15.04 24.72
CA GLY A 334 -38.64 15.31 26.09
C GLY A 334 -39.25 16.70 26.30
N SER A 335 -39.66 17.41 25.24
CA SER A 335 -40.48 18.62 25.35
C SER A 335 -41.46 18.77 24.18
N GLY A 336 -42.70 18.33 24.44
CA GLY A 336 -43.94 18.85 23.85
C GLY A 336 -44.07 18.94 22.32
N VAL A 337 -44.76 17.96 21.73
CA VAL A 337 -46.01 18.12 20.92
C VAL A 337 -46.22 16.83 20.11
N SER A 338 -47.42 16.27 20.24
CA SER A 338 -47.89 15.08 19.51
C SER A 338 -47.99 15.36 18.02
N VAL A 339 -47.21 14.64 17.20
CA VAL A 339 -47.49 14.47 15.77
C VAL A 339 -47.66 12.99 15.48
N ARG A 340 -48.91 12.59 15.24
CA ARG A 340 -49.24 11.29 14.61
C ARG A 340 -48.63 11.28 13.22
N SER A 341 -47.62 10.45 12.99
CA SER A 341 -47.11 10.13 11.65
C SER A 341 -47.51 8.70 11.25
N ASN A 342 -48.13 8.58 10.09
CA ASN A 342 -48.73 7.38 9.53
C ASN A 342 -47.72 6.26 9.27
N ARG A 343 -48.00 5.06 9.80
CA ARG A 343 -47.26 3.81 9.59
C ARG A 343 -47.39 3.19 8.19
N LEU A 344 -47.46 3.98 7.11
CA LEU A 344 -47.70 3.42 5.77
C LEU A 344 -46.61 3.70 4.70
N CYS A 345 -45.49 4.34 5.03
CA CYS A 345 -44.52 4.73 3.99
C CYS A 345 -43.20 3.94 3.95
N PHE A 346 -42.80 3.20 4.99
CA PHE A 346 -41.47 2.54 5.01
C PHE A 346 -41.41 1.18 4.27
N ALA A 347 -42.51 0.43 4.20
CA ALA A 347 -42.52 -0.85 3.49
C ALA A 347 -42.55 -0.72 1.95
N LEU A 348 -43.02 0.43 1.43
CA LEU A 348 -43.16 0.65 -0.02
C LEU A 348 -41.84 1.09 -0.69
N VAL A 349 -40.91 1.71 0.04
CA VAL A 349 -39.62 2.16 -0.52
C VAL A 349 -38.66 0.97 -0.74
N ILE A 350 -38.75 -0.05 0.11
CA ILE A 350 -37.93 -1.28 0.01
C ILE A 350 -38.30 -2.09 -1.24
N GLY A 351 -39.58 -2.07 -1.68
CA GLY A 351 -40.02 -2.74 -2.90
C GLY A 351 -39.74 -1.97 -4.20
N LEU A 352 -39.83 -0.64 -4.18
CA LEU A 352 -39.73 0.20 -5.40
C LEU A 352 -38.27 0.49 -5.82
N MET A 353 -37.32 0.59 -4.89
CA MET A 353 -35.91 0.85 -5.22
C MET A 353 -35.19 -0.39 -5.80
N ALA A 354 -35.58 -1.59 -5.37
CA ALA A 354 -35.06 -2.85 -5.91
C ALA A 354 -35.55 -3.13 -7.34
N MET A 355 -36.72 -2.60 -7.74
CA MET A 355 -37.20 -2.67 -9.13
C MET A 355 -36.65 -1.57 -10.03
N SER A 356 -36.27 -0.39 -9.52
CA SER A 356 -35.71 0.68 -10.37
C SER A 356 -34.30 0.37 -10.90
N ARG A 357 -33.51 -0.45 -10.20
CA ARG A 357 -32.18 -0.89 -10.70
C ARG A 357 -32.24 -1.94 -11.81
N ARG A 358 -33.39 -2.58 -12.04
CA ARG A 358 -33.58 -3.51 -13.18
C ARG A 358 -34.10 -2.85 -14.47
N LEU A 359 -34.54 -1.59 -14.43
CA LEU A 359 -35.12 -0.89 -15.59
C LEU A 359 -34.21 0.17 -16.23
N LEU A 360 -33.05 0.49 -15.63
CA LEU A 360 -32.02 1.34 -16.25
C LEU A 360 -30.97 0.55 -17.05
N TYR A 361 -31.13 -0.78 -17.18
CA TYR A 361 -30.29 -1.65 -18.01
C TYR A 361 -30.91 -2.02 -19.37
N SER A 362 -31.97 -1.34 -19.79
CA SER A 362 -32.55 -1.53 -21.13
C SER A 362 -32.99 -0.22 -21.78
N SER A 363 -32.07 0.74 -21.98
CA SER A 363 -32.11 1.72 -23.06
C SER A 363 -30.87 2.62 -23.02
N ILE A 364 -30.19 2.68 -24.18
CA ILE A 364 -28.98 3.46 -24.56
C ILE A 364 -27.65 2.79 -24.23
#